data_AF-A0A3B5M4W4-F1
#
_entry.id   AF-A0A3B5M4W4-F1
#
_cell.length_a   1.000
_cell.length_b   1.000
_cell.length_c   1.000
_cell.angle_alpha   90.00
_cell.angle_beta   90.00
_cell.angle_gamma   90.00
#
_symmetry.space_group_name_H-M   'P 1'
#
loop_
_entity.id
_entity.type
_entity.pdbx_description
1 polymer ?
#
loop_
_entity_poly.entity_id
_entity_poly.type
_entity_poly.pdbx_seq_one_letter_code
_entity_poly.pdbx_strand_id
1 'polypeptide(L)'
;MLDEAVGLGAVTVLGVLEQAYFSLQVIYARRKYSVSPPCISGPPEFERIFRAQANCSEYFPIFITILWMAGVFFSQGKPPAARTWPTHRF
;
A
#
# COMPACT_ATOMS: atom_id res chain seq x y z
N MET A 1 3.46 -5.48 21.77
CA MET A 1 2.45 -5.91 20.75
C MET A 1 2.24 -4.83 19.70
N LEU A 2 1.82 -3.61 20.06
CA LEU A 2 1.66 -2.52 19.08
C LEU A 2 2.99 -2.14 18.41
N ASP A 3 4.10 -2.11 19.16
CA ASP A 3 5.43 -1.75 18.64
C ASP A 3 5.90 -2.66 17.49
N GLU A 4 5.53 -3.93 17.52
CA GLU A 4 5.87 -4.91 16.48
C GLU A 4 5.00 -4.75 15.21
N ALA A 5 3.82 -4.14 15.36
CA ALA A 5 2.87 -3.87 14.28
C ALA A 5 3.07 -2.48 13.64
N VAL A 6 3.88 -1.59 14.23
CA VAL A 6 4.10 -0.22 13.71
C VAL A 6 4.57 -0.24 12.25
N GLY A 7 5.49 -1.15 11.89
CA GLY A 7 5.96 -1.28 10.52
C GLY A 7 4.86 -1.69 9.53
N LEU A 8 4.02 -2.65 9.91
CA LEU A 8 2.88 -3.10 9.09
C LEU A 8 1.82 -1.99 8.95
N GLY A 9 1.56 -1.27 10.04
CA GLY A 9 0.66 -0.12 10.06
C GLY A 9 1.16 1.00 9.14
N ALA A 10 2.45 1.33 9.20
CA ALA A 10 3.04 2.35 8.32
C ALA A 10 2.90 1.97 6.84
N VAL A 11 3.22 0.73 6.46
CA VAL A 11 3.06 0.25 5.08
C VAL A 11 1.59 0.25 4.65
N THR A 12 0.68 -0.13 5.54
CA THR A 12 -0.77 -0.08 5.28
C THR A 12 -1.24 1.35 4.99
N VAL A 13 -0.84 2.33 5.82
CA VAL A 13 -1.19 3.74 5.61
C VAL A 13 -0.61 4.27 4.30
N LEU A 14 0.65 3.93 3.98
CA LEU A 14 1.25 4.31 2.70
C LEU A 14 0.48 3.73 1.51
N GLY A 15 0.06 2.46 1.57
CA GLY A 15 -0.76 1.85 0.53
C GLY A 15 -2.12 2.52 0.37
N VAL A 16 -2.77 2.94 1.46
CA VAL A 16 -4.02 3.72 1.40
C VAL A 16 -3.79 5.09 0.74
N LEU A 17 -2.71 5.78 1.09
CA LEU A 17 -2.34 7.07 0.48
C LEU A 17 -2.05 6.92 -1.02
N GLU A 18 -1.41 5.84 -1.43
CA GLU A 18 -1.17 5.51 -2.84
C GLU A 18 -2.49 5.29 -3.59
N GLN A 19 -3.43 4.52 -3.03
CA GLN A 19 -4.76 4.35 -3.62
C GLN A 19 -5.56 5.67 -3.71
N ALA A 20 -5.42 6.54 -2.71
CA ALA A 20 -6.00 7.89 -2.76
C ALA A 20 -5.37 8.72 -3.89
N TYR A 21 -4.04 8.64 -4.05
CA TYR A 21 -3.35 9.31 -5.16
C TYR A 21 -3.84 8.82 -6.53
N PHE A 22 -3.97 7.51 -6.75
CA PHE A 22 -4.52 7.00 -8.02
C PHE A 22 -5.96 7.45 -8.26
N SER A 23 -6.77 7.50 -7.21
CA SER A 23 -8.14 8.03 -7.28
C SER A 23 -8.15 9.51 -7.70
N LEU A 24 -7.24 10.33 -7.16
CA LEU A 24 -7.07 11.73 -7.56
C LEU A 24 -6.62 11.86 -9.02
N GLN A 25 -5.75 10.97 -9.51
CA GLN A 25 -5.35 10.95 -10.92
C GLN A 25 -6.54 10.64 -11.84
N VAL A 26 -7.42 9.71 -11.46
CA VAL A 26 -8.66 9.45 -12.20
C VAL A 26 -9.57 10.69 -12.19
N ILE A 27 -9.74 11.36 -11.05
CA ILE A 27 -10.54 12.60 -10.97
C ILE A 27 -9.96 13.69 -11.88
N TYR A 28 -8.65 13.86 -11.89
CA TYR A 28 -7.97 14.79 -12.79
C TYR A 28 -8.19 14.41 -14.26
N ALA A 29 -8.04 13.14 -14.61
CA ALA A 29 -8.29 12.64 -15.96
C ALA A 29 -9.75 12.85 -16.39
N ARG A 30 -10.72 12.63 -15.50
CA ARG A 30 -12.15 12.93 -15.78
C ARG A 30 -12.35 14.39 -16.14
N ARG A 31 -11.71 15.32 -15.43
CA ARG A 31 -11.77 16.75 -15.74
C ARG A 31 -11.07 17.09 -17.06
N LYS A 32 -9.89 16.52 -17.30
CA LYS A 32 -9.08 16.76 -18.50
C LYS A 32 -9.77 16.28 -19.78
N TYR A 33 -10.41 15.10 -19.73
CA TYR A 33 -11.06 14.47 -20.87
C TYR A 33 -12.58 14.66 -20.87
N SER A 34 -13.12 15.48 -19.97
CA SER A 34 -14.56 15.76 -19.82
C SER A 34 -15.44 14.51 -19.69
N VAL A 35 -14.94 13.46 -19.03
CA VAL A 35 -15.66 12.21 -18.80
C VAL A 35 -16.41 12.28 -17.47
N SER A 36 -17.65 12.74 -17.54
CA SER A 36 -18.55 12.84 -16.38
C SER A 36 -18.98 11.44 -15.88
N PRO A 37 -19.05 11.22 -14.56
CA PRO A 37 -19.75 10.06 -14.01
C PRO A 37 -21.22 10.00 -14.50
N PRO A 38 -21.82 8.81 -14.68
CA PRO A 38 -21.29 7.47 -14.37
C PRO A 38 -20.41 6.88 -15.48
N CYS A 39 -20.12 7.63 -16.56
CA CYS A 39 -19.37 7.11 -17.69
C CYS A 39 -17.95 6.69 -17.28
N ILE A 40 -17.52 5.53 -17.78
CA ILE A 40 -16.17 4.97 -17.62
C ILE A 40 -15.45 4.76 -18.95
N SER A 41 -16.08 5.16 -20.06
CA SER A 41 -15.53 5.09 -21.41
C SER A 41 -15.19 6.49 -21.92
N GLY A 42 -14.13 6.60 -22.71
CA GLY A 42 -13.63 7.89 -23.19
C GLY A 42 -12.42 7.72 -24.12
N PRO A 43 -11.59 8.76 -24.26
CA PRO A 43 -10.33 8.65 -25.00
C PRO A 43 -9.45 7.53 -24.42
N PRO A 44 -8.66 6.82 -25.25
CA PRO A 44 -7.81 5.71 -24.80
C PRO A 44 -6.89 6.06 -23.62
N GLU A 45 -6.43 7.30 -23.53
CA GLU A 45 -5.60 7.79 -22.43
C GLU A 45 -6.36 7.82 -21.10
N PHE A 46 -7.63 8.26 -21.10
CA PHE A 46 -8.49 8.22 -19.93
C PHE A 46 -8.72 6.78 -19.47
N GLU A 47 -9.05 5.89 -20.41
CA GLU A 47 -9.34 4.48 -20.09
C GLU A 47 -8.13 3.77 -19.49
N ARG A 48 -6.91 4.08 -19.95
CA ARG A 48 -5.67 3.53 -19.36
C ARG A 48 -5.51 3.96 -17.91
N ILE A 49 -5.72 5.25 -17.60
CA ILE A 49 -5.62 5.76 -16.22
C ILE A 49 -6.70 5.14 -15.34
N PHE A 50 -7.94 5.09 -15.83
CA PHE A 50 -9.07 4.48 -15.11
C PHE A 50 -8.83 3.00 -14.82
N ARG A 51 -8.37 2.22 -15.81
CA ARG A 51 -8.05 0.79 -15.64
C ARG A 51 -6.85 0.57 -14.72
N ALA A 52 -5.82 1.42 -14.77
CA ALA A 52 -4.69 1.32 -13.85
C ALA A 52 -5.15 1.47 -12.39
N GLN A 53 -6.00 2.46 -12.10
CA GLN A 53 -6.56 2.63 -10.76
C GLN A 53 -7.47 1.46 -10.36
N ALA A 54 -8.33 0.97 -11.26
CA ALA A 54 -9.20 -0.16 -10.99
C ALA A 54 -8.40 -1.44 -10.67
N ASN A 55 -7.40 -1.77 -11.48
CA ASN A 55 -6.51 -2.91 -11.24
C ASN A 55 -5.85 -2.81 -9.86
N CYS A 56 -5.25 -1.66 -9.52
CA CYS A 56 -4.63 -1.46 -8.21
C CYS A 56 -5.65 -1.65 -7.07
N SER A 57 -6.88 -1.18 -7.23
CA SER A 57 -7.95 -1.37 -6.24
C SER A 57 -8.39 -2.83 -6.10
N GLU A 58 -8.41 -3.61 -7.18
CA GLU A 58 -8.76 -5.03 -7.14
C GLU A 58 -7.71 -5.87 -6.38
N TYR A 59 -6.43 -5.53 -6.53
CA TYR A 59 -5.34 -6.22 -5.81
C TYR A 59 -5.13 -5.74 -4.38
N PHE A 60 -5.59 -4.55 -4.02
CA PHE A 60 -5.33 -3.95 -2.71
C PHE A 60 -5.79 -4.81 -1.51
N PRO A 61 -6.99 -5.42 -1.52
CA PRO A 61 -7.41 -6.31 -0.42
C PRO A 61 -6.54 -7.56 -0.29
N ILE A 62 -6.08 -8.11 -1.42
CA ILE A 62 -5.18 -9.27 -1.45
C ILE A 62 -3.84 -8.88 -0.85
N PHE A 63 -3.29 -7.73 -1.25
CA PHE A 63 -2.06 -7.17 -0.71
C PHE A 63 -2.12 -6.98 0.81
N ILE A 64 -3.15 -6.30 1.32
CA ILE A 64 -3.32 -6.07 2.76
C ILE A 64 -3.44 -7.39 3.52
N THR A 65 -4.22 -8.35 3.00
CA THR A 65 -4.38 -9.65 3.65
C THR A 65 -3.03 -10.37 3.76
N ILE A 66 -2.27 -10.45 2.67
CA ILE A 66 -0.96 -11.12 2.68
C ILE A 66 0.04 -10.38 3.56
N LEU A 67 0.09 -9.04 3.49
CA LEU A 67 0.97 -8.21 4.31
C LEU A 67 0.78 -8.48 5.80
N TRP A 68 -0.46 -8.48 6.27
CA TRP A 68 -0.77 -8.71 7.68
C TRP A 68 -0.56 -10.16 8.10
N MET A 69 -0.94 -11.13 7.26
CA MET A 69 -0.70 -12.55 7.55
C MET A 69 0.80 -12.85 7.65
N ALA A 70 1.61 -12.35 6.70
CA ALA A 70 3.06 -12.51 6.76
C ALA A 70 3.67 -11.77 7.96
N GLY A 71 3.21 -10.54 8.24
CA GLY A 71 3.71 -9.74 9.35
C GLY A 71 3.43 -10.35 10.73
N VAL A 72 2.24 -10.93 10.93
CA VAL A 72 1.83 -11.54 12.19
C VAL A 72 2.40 -12.95 12.36
N PHE A 73 2.34 -13.79 11.32
CA PHE A 73 2.66 -15.22 11.46
C PHE A 73 4.10 -15.59 11.07
N PHE A 74 4.78 -14.78 10.26
CA PHE A 74 6.16 -15.06 9.85
C PHE A 74 7.23 -14.23 10.58
N SER A 75 6.82 -13.23 11.38
CA SER A 75 7.66 -12.28 12.13
C SER A 75 8.67 -11.48 11.29
N GLN A 76 8.76 -10.18 11.56
CA GLN A 76 9.98 -9.42 11.27
C GLN A 76 11.05 -9.96 12.21
N GLY A 77 11.95 -10.80 11.70
CA GLY A 77 13.08 -11.32 12.45
C GLY A 77 13.82 -10.16 13.08
N LYS A 78 13.63 -9.96 14.39
CA LYS A 78 14.46 -9.09 15.21
C LYS A 78 15.89 -9.55 14.92
N PRO A 79 16.77 -8.74 14.29
CA PRO A 79 18.16 -9.15 14.18
C PRO A 79 18.59 -9.47 15.60
N PRO A 80 19.26 -10.62 15.86
CA PRO A 80 19.64 -10.98 17.21
C PRO A 80 20.36 -9.78 17.78
N ALA A 81 19.69 -9.08 18.70
CA ALA A 81 20.21 -7.88 19.33
C ALA A 81 21.57 -8.32 19.83
N ALA A 82 22.61 -7.70 19.26
CA ALA A 82 24.01 -8.03 19.48
C ALA A 82 24.13 -8.47 20.93
N ARG A 83 24.20 -9.80 21.13
CA ARG A 83 24.19 -10.39 22.46
C ARG A 83 25.47 -9.86 23.04
N THR A 84 25.29 -8.87 23.91
CA THR A 84 26.34 -8.06 24.51
C THR A 84 27.46 -9.00 24.91
N TRP A 85 28.62 -8.86 24.27
CA TRP A 85 29.84 -9.47 24.76
C TRP A 85 29.88 -9.22 26.26
N PRO A 86 30.03 -10.25 27.11
CA PRO A 86 30.20 -9.99 28.51
C PRO A 86 31.55 -9.28 28.65
N THR A 87 31.52 -7.96 28.83
CA THR A 87 32.64 -7.21 29.36
C THR A 87 32.78 -7.57 30.83
N HIS A 88 33.21 -8.81 31.08
CA HIS A 88 33.83 -9.14 32.35
C HIS A 88 35.14 -8.35 32.39
N ARG A 89 35.07 -7.19 33.03
CA ARG A 89 36.23 -6.55 33.66
C ARG A 89 36.82 -7.55 34.65
N PHE A 90 38.01 -8.05 34.32
CA PHE A 90 39.10 -8.24 35.27
C PHE A 90 40.38 -7.76 34.58
#